data_AF-A0A9D5W165-F1
#
_entry.id   AF-A0A9D5W165-F1
#
_cell.length_a   1.000
_cell.length_b   1.000
_cell.length_c   1.000
_cell.angle_alpha   90.00
_cell.angle_beta   90.00
_cell.angle_gamma   90.00
#
_symmetry.space_group_name_H-M   'P 1'
#
loop_
_entity.id
_entity.type
_entity.pdbx_description
1 polymer ?
#
loop_
_entity_poly.entity_id
_entity_poly.type
_entity_poly.pdbx_seq_one_letter_code
_entity_poly.pdbx_strand_id
1 'polypeptide(L)'
;MKEIKKLILVSSVIVCLVLLIEAFKDNIYSEWRTYQDKYIVAMLKTSTTDMERNLARNYSVKMRQIVLPELDRSDRCVSCHVGMEDPRMVNMPNPLKTHPGNYLETHDVEKVGCTVCHDGQGRALTAKEAHANEHGLYWEQPLLKGALIQANCSRCHSTEIAENDQYNRGKELFEKNDCRRCHKESGKGGGIGPDLSEITVWLSIPSFLSHVSS
;
A
#
# COMPACT_ATOMS: atom_id res chain seq x y z
N MET A 1 -1.30 17.87 -49.48
CA MET A 1 -2.03 16.68 -48.97
C MET A 1 -1.15 15.44 -48.74
N LYS A 2 -0.26 15.03 -49.67
CA LYS A 2 0.62 13.85 -49.46
C LYS A 2 1.57 14.00 -48.25
N GLU A 3 2.15 15.17 -48.06
CA GLU A 3 3.09 15.42 -46.95
C GLU A 3 2.41 15.37 -45.57
N ILE A 4 1.18 15.89 -45.45
CA ILE A 4 0.38 15.78 -44.22
C ILE A 4 0.08 14.31 -43.90
N LYS A 5 -0.26 13.49 -44.90
CA LYS A 5 -0.52 12.05 -44.69
C LYS A 5 0.73 11.29 -44.21
N LYS A 6 1.91 11.61 -44.76
CA LYS A 6 3.18 11.04 -44.28
C LYS A 6 3.48 11.45 -42.84
N LEU A 7 3.25 12.72 -42.50
CA LEU A 7 3.51 13.25 -41.17
C LEU A 7 2.61 12.59 -40.11
N ILE A 8 1.31 12.43 -40.42
CA ILE A 8 0.39 11.67 -39.58
C ILE A 8 0.89 10.22 -39.41
N LEU A 9 1.19 9.52 -40.51
CA LEU A 9 1.66 8.14 -40.45
C LEU A 9 2.92 7.98 -39.58
N VAL A 10 3.92 8.84 -39.78
CA VAL A 10 5.17 8.80 -38.99
C VAL A 10 4.89 9.09 -37.52
N SER A 11 4.07 10.10 -37.21
CA SER A 11 3.72 10.42 -35.82
C SER A 11 2.96 9.28 -35.14
N SER A 12 2.02 8.62 -35.84
CA SER A 12 1.28 7.47 -35.32
C SER A 12 2.21 6.28 -35.08
N VAL A 13 3.15 5.99 -36.00
CA VAL A 13 4.14 4.92 -35.81
C VAL A 13 5.03 5.21 -34.60
N ILE A 14 5.49 6.45 -34.42
CA ILE A 14 6.30 6.84 -33.25
C ILE A 14 5.50 6.62 -31.96
N VAL A 15 4.25 7.08 -31.88
CA VAL A 15 3.40 6.88 -30.70
C VAL A 15 3.18 5.39 -30.44
N CYS A 16 2.87 4.60 -31.47
CA CYS A 16 2.73 3.15 -31.33
C CYS A 16 4.02 2.49 -30.82
N LEU A 17 5.19 2.88 -31.31
CA LEU A 17 6.47 2.35 -30.84
C LEU A 17 6.72 2.71 -29.37
N VAL A 18 6.46 3.96 -28.97
CA VAL A 18 6.58 4.38 -27.56
C VAL A 18 5.64 3.57 -26.67
N LEU A 19 4.38 3.42 -27.06
CA LEU A 19 3.41 2.61 -26.29
C LEU A 19 3.83 1.14 -26.20
N LEU A 20 4.38 0.56 -27.27
CA LEU A 20 4.89 -0.81 -27.25
C LEU A 20 6.09 -0.97 -26.32
N ILE A 21 7.00 0.01 -26.30
CA ILE A 21 8.17 0.01 -25.41
C ILE A 21 7.72 0.06 -23.95
N GLU A 22 6.82 0.96 -23.59
CA GLU A 22 6.31 1.08 -22.22
C GLU A 22 5.51 -0.18 -21.81
N ALA A 23 4.65 -0.69 -22.69
CA ALA A 23 3.95 -1.95 -22.44
C ALA A 23 4.91 -3.13 -22.21
N PHE A 24 6.04 -3.18 -22.94
CA PHE A 24 7.05 -4.21 -22.75
C PHE A 24 7.76 -4.06 -21.40
N LYS A 25 8.14 -2.84 -21.02
CA LYS A 25 8.74 -2.56 -19.70
C LYS A 25 7.81 -2.95 -18.56
N ASP A 26 6.55 -2.51 -18.63
CA ASP A 26 5.56 -2.71 -17.57
C ASP A 26 5.12 -4.16 -17.40
N ASN A 27 5.18 -4.97 -18.46
CA ASN A 27 4.72 -6.35 -18.39
C ASN A 27 5.84 -7.39 -18.21
N ILE A 28 7.07 -7.10 -18.68
CA ILE A 28 8.19 -8.06 -18.64
C ILE A 28 9.20 -7.70 -17.57
N TYR A 29 9.52 -6.41 -17.41
CA TYR A 29 10.54 -5.91 -16.49
C TYR A 29 9.96 -5.25 -15.24
N SER A 30 8.69 -5.53 -14.94
CA SER A 30 8.03 -5.00 -13.76
C SER A 30 8.74 -5.37 -12.46
N GLU A 31 8.79 -4.42 -11.52
CA GLU A 31 9.41 -4.61 -10.20
C GLU A 31 8.79 -5.77 -9.42
N TRP A 32 7.45 -5.89 -9.44
CA TRP A 32 6.72 -6.94 -8.72
C TRP A 32 7.12 -8.36 -9.13
N ARG A 33 7.38 -8.57 -10.43
CA ARG A 33 7.81 -9.87 -10.96
C ARG A 33 9.16 -10.28 -10.38
N THR A 34 10.08 -9.31 -10.29
CA THR A 34 11.41 -9.52 -9.69
C THR A 34 11.29 -9.93 -8.22
N TYR A 35 10.36 -9.34 -7.46
CA TYR A 35 10.15 -9.73 -6.06
C TYR A 35 9.52 -11.11 -5.92
N GLN A 36 8.58 -11.46 -6.79
CA GLN A 36 8.01 -12.82 -6.83
C GLN A 36 9.06 -13.88 -7.18
N ASP A 37 9.94 -13.61 -8.15
CA ASP A 37 11.05 -14.52 -8.48
C ASP A 37 11.99 -14.70 -7.28
N LYS A 38 12.32 -13.62 -6.55
CA LYS A 38 13.11 -13.68 -5.32
C LYS A 38 12.41 -14.48 -4.21
N TYR A 39 11.10 -14.37 -4.09
CA TYR A 39 10.30 -15.12 -3.14
C TYR A 39 10.34 -16.62 -3.42
N ILE A 40 10.20 -17.04 -4.68
CA ILE A 40 10.33 -18.46 -5.08
C ILE A 40 11.69 -19.01 -4.66
N VAL A 41 12.76 -18.27 -4.93
CA VAL A 41 14.13 -18.66 -4.52
C VAL A 41 14.24 -18.75 -3.00
N ALA A 42 13.64 -17.81 -2.26
CA ALA A 42 13.63 -17.84 -0.80
C ALA A 42 12.88 -19.07 -0.28
N MET A 43 11.67 -19.33 -0.78
CA MET A 43 10.88 -20.51 -0.43
C MET A 43 11.66 -21.81 -0.67
N LEU A 44 12.34 -21.95 -1.82
CA LEU A 44 13.14 -23.13 -2.13
C LEU A 44 14.29 -23.34 -1.14
N LYS A 45 14.91 -22.25 -0.67
CA LYS A 45 16.00 -22.30 0.31
C LYS A 45 15.51 -22.63 1.73
N THR A 46 14.32 -22.15 2.10
CA THR A 46 13.74 -22.37 3.43
C THR A 46 12.91 -23.65 3.52
N SER A 47 12.59 -24.30 2.39
CA SER A 47 11.78 -25.51 2.34
C SER A 47 12.49 -26.71 2.97
N THR A 48 11.86 -27.32 3.97
CA THR A 48 12.36 -28.52 4.64
C THR A 48 11.78 -29.79 3.98
N THR A 49 10.54 -29.73 3.51
CA THR A 49 9.82 -30.88 2.94
C THR A 49 9.72 -30.81 1.41
N ASP A 50 9.45 -31.96 0.77
CA ASP A 50 9.19 -32.01 -0.68
C ASP A 50 7.90 -31.28 -1.06
N MET A 51 6.90 -31.28 -0.18
CA MET A 51 5.66 -30.54 -0.38
C MET A 51 5.93 -29.03 -0.48
N GLU A 52 6.72 -28.47 0.44
CA GLU A 52 7.10 -27.06 0.40
C GLU A 52 7.90 -26.71 -0.86
N ARG A 53 8.84 -27.57 -1.26
CA ARG A 53 9.59 -27.40 -2.50
C ARG A 53 8.69 -27.41 -3.73
N ASN A 54 7.67 -28.26 -3.75
CA ASN A 54 6.69 -28.32 -4.84
C ASN A 54 5.78 -27.10 -4.86
N LEU A 55 5.38 -26.58 -3.70
CA LEU A 55 4.65 -25.31 -3.59
C LEU A 55 5.47 -24.15 -4.17
N ALA A 56 6.77 -24.08 -3.86
CA ALA A 56 7.67 -23.07 -4.40
C ALA A 56 7.81 -23.19 -5.93
N ARG A 57 7.99 -24.41 -6.45
CA ARG A 57 8.12 -24.66 -7.89
C ARG A 57 6.85 -24.33 -8.68
N ASN A 58 5.68 -24.56 -8.08
CA ASN A 58 4.38 -24.31 -8.71
C ASN A 58 3.82 -22.92 -8.38
N TYR A 59 4.61 -22.04 -7.76
CA TYR A 59 4.18 -20.69 -7.45
C TYR A 59 3.86 -19.92 -8.73
N SER A 60 2.64 -19.39 -8.82
CA SER A 60 2.17 -18.63 -9.98
C SER A 60 2.65 -17.17 -9.89
N VAL A 61 3.58 -16.81 -10.77
CA VAL A 61 4.05 -15.43 -10.91
C VAL A 61 3.03 -14.61 -11.69
N LYS A 62 2.35 -13.68 -11.02
CA LYS A 62 1.34 -12.80 -11.63
C LYS A 62 1.11 -11.55 -10.81
N MET A 63 0.66 -10.48 -11.47
CA MET A 63 0.11 -9.32 -10.79
C MET A 63 -1.16 -9.73 -10.04
N ARG A 64 -1.26 -9.32 -8.79
CA ARG A 64 -2.38 -9.59 -7.90
C ARG A 64 -3.09 -8.27 -7.60
N GLN A 65 -4.39 -8.24 -7.83
CA GLN A 65 -5.22 -7.08 -7.52
C GLN A 65 -6.39 -7.53 -6.65
N ILE A 66 -6.48 -6.93 -5.47
CA ILE A 66 -7.58 -7.04 -4.54
C ILE A 66 -8.49 -5.83 -4.81
N VAL A 67 -9.77 -6.06 -5.07
CA VAL A 67 -10.76 -5.01 -5.34
C VAL A 67 -11.80 -5.06 -4.25
N LEU A 68 -11.98 -3.94 -3.54
CA LEU A 68 -12.82 -3.82 -2.35
C LEU A 68 -13.85 -2.70 -2.59
N PRO A 69 -14.97 -3.00 -3.29
CA PRO A 69 -15.96 -1.98 -3.64
C PRO A 69 -16.59 -1.32 -2.41
N GLU A 70 -16.81 -2.09 -1.34
CA GLU A 70 -17.41 -1.61 -0.08
C GLU A 70 -16.53 -0.58 0.64
N LEU A 71 -15.22 -0.60 0.40
CA LEU A 71 -14.25 0.31 0.99
C LEU A 71 -13.76 1.37 -0.02
N ASP A 72 -14.27 1.35 -1.25
CA ASP A 72 -13.77 2.14 -2.38
C ASP A 72 -12.23 2.05 -2.51
N ARG A 73 -11.71 0.82 -2.51
CA ARG A 73 -10.26 0.56 -2.62
C ARG A 73 -9.94 -0.47 -3.70
N SER A 74 -8.74 -0.32 -4.26
CA SER A 74 -8.11 -1.30 -5.14
C SER A 74 -6.63 -1.37 -4.77
N ASP A 75 -6.17 -2.58 -4.49
CA ASP A 75 -4.87 -2.81 -3.87
C ASP A 75 -4.07 -3.86 -4.65
N ARG A 76 -2.82 -3.53 -4.95
CA ARG A 76 -1.86 -4.38 -5.67
C ARG A 76 -0.59 -4.61 -4.86
N CYS A 77 -0.53 -4.19 -3.58
CA CYS A 77 0.64 -4.31 -2.71
C CYS A 77 1.10 -5.77 -2.56
N VAL A 78 0.14 -6.71 -2.51
CA VAL A 78 0.41 -8.16 -2.46
C VAL A 78 1.03 -8.72 -3.74
N SER A 79 1.23 -7.92 -4.79
CA SER A 79 2.04 -8.29 -5.95
C SER A 79 3.54 -8.30 -5.62
N CYS A 80 3.99 -7.42 -4.72
CA CYS A 80 5.40 -7.34 -4.29
C CYS A 80 5.61 -7.96 -2.90
N HIS A 81 4.68 -7.70 -1.97
CA HIS A 81 4.75 -8.13 -0.57
C HIS A 81 4.26 -9.56 -0.39
N VAL A 82 4.76 -10.50 -1.18
CA VAL A 82 4.21 -11.87 -1.28
C VAL A 82 4.58 -12.81 -0.13
N GLY A 83 5.52 -12.40 0.72
CA GLY A 83 5.93 -13.15 1.91
C GLY A 83 5.28 -12.67 3.21
N MET A 84 4.34 -11.71 3.13
CA MET A 84 3.74 -11.05 4.30
C MET A 84 3.02 -12.03 5.25
N GLU A 85 2.45 -13.10 4.74
CA GLU A 85 1.79 -14.16 5.54
C GLU A 85 2.63 -15.44 5.66
N ASP A 86 3.83 -15.50 5.06
CA ASP A 86 4.68 -16.68 5.14
C ASP A 86 5.57 -16.62 6.39
N PRO A 87 5.35 -17.47 7.41
CA PRO A 87 6.15 -17.46 8.64
C PRO A 87 7.62 -17.83 8.43
N ARG A 88 7.99 -18.37 7.26
CA ARG A 88 9.40 -18.69 6.93
C ARG A 88 10.18 -17.45 6.52
N MET A 89 9.51 -16.34 6.24
CA MET A 89 10.14 -15.10 5.75
C MET A 89 10.44 -14.06 6.84
N VAL A 90 10.33 -14.43 8.12
CA VAL A 90 10.51 -13.49 9.26
C VAL A 90 11.86 -12.77 9.22
N ASN A 91 12.91 -13.45 8.75
CA ASN A 91 14.27 -12.91 8.66
C ASN A 91 14.64 -12.34 7.29
N MET A 92 13.68 -12.26 6.35
CA MET A 92 13.92 -11.70 5.03
C MET A 92 13.89 -10.16 5.06
N PRO A 93 14.59 -9.48 4.13
CA PRO A 93 14.42 -8.05 3.93
C PRO A 93 13.05 -7.74 3.30
N ASN A 94 12.57 -6.51 3.52
CA ASN A 94 11.43 -5.98 2.77
C ASN A 94 11.72 -6.02 1.26
N PRO A 95 10.71 -6.31 0.41
CA PRO A 95 9.29 -6.50 0.73
C PRO A 95 8.88 -7.95 1.07
N LEU A 96 9.83 -8.90 1.13
CA LEU A 96 9.51 -10.32 1.33
C LEU A 96 9.30 -10.71 2.79
N LYS A 97 9.64 -9.81 3.72
CA LYS A 97 9.51 -10.05 5.15
C LYS A 97 8.06 -10.34 5.55
N THR A 98 7.88 -11.29 6.48
CA THR A 98 6.60 -11.54 7.14
C THR A 98 6.09 -10.26 7.82
N HIS A 99 4.77 -10.07 7.79
CA HIS A 99 4.10 -8.96 8.45
C HIS A 99 4.40 -8.99 9.97
N PRO A 100 4.75 -7.85 10.59
CA PRO A 100 4.98 -7.79 12.03
C PRO A 100 3.67 -7.90 12.82
N GLY A 101 3.71 -8.55 13.98
CA GLY A 101 2.54 -8.74 14.82
C GLY A 101 1.49 -9.68 14.21
N ASN A 102 0.32 -9.72 14.81
CA ASN A 102 -0.78 -10.65 14.49
C ASN A 102 -1.99 -9.97 13.81
N TYR A 103 -1.82 -8.75 13.29
CA TYR A 103 -2.92 -7.99 12.67
C TYR A 103 -3.62 -8.78 11.56
N LEU A 104 -2.87 -9.52 10.75
CA LEU A 104 -3.41 -10.30 9.63
C LEU A 104 -4.18 -11.56 10.07
N GLU A 105 -4.05 -12.00 11.33
CA GLU A 105 -4.86 -13.11 11.87
C GLU A 105 -6.33 -12.70 12.02
N THR A 106 -6.58 -11.40 12.24
CA THR A 106 -7.93 -10.83 12.41
C THR A 106 -8.38 -9.99 11.21
N HIS A 107 -7.44 -9.55 10.36
CA HIS A 107 -7.67 -8.72 9.18
C HIS A 107 -7.09 -9.39 7.94
N ASP A 108 -7.91 -10.22 7.30
CA ASP A 108 -7.58 -10.88 6.04
C ASP A 108 -7.32 -9.83 4.94
N VAL A 109 -6.11 -9.84 4.38
CA VAL A 109 -5.68 -8.88 3.35
C VAL A 109 -6.54 -8.96 2.10
N GLU A 110 -7.11 -10.13 1.76
CA GLU A 110 -7.98 -10.27 0.60
C GLU A 110 -9.34 -9.59 0.79
N LYS A 111 -9.71 -9.27 2.04
CA LYS A 111 -10.99 -8.62 2.39
C LYS A 111 -10.83 -7.17 2.81
N VAL A 112 -9.68 -6.80 3.35
CA VAL A 112 -9.44 -5.45 3.90
C VAL A 112 -8.44 -4.66 3.06
N GLY A 113 -7.51 -5.32 2.38
CA GLY A 113 -6.45 -4.66 1.62
C GLY A 113 -5.39 -4.02 2.53
N CYS A 114 -4.26 -3.64 1.93
CA CYS A 114 -3.13 -3.05 2.65
C CYS A 114 -3.34 -1.54 2.89
N THR A 115 -3.84 -0.84 1.87
CA THR A 115 -4.05 0.62 1.87
C THR A 115 -5.08 1.09 2.89
N VAL A 116 -5.97 0.23 3.39
CA VAL A 116 -6.92 0.62 4.44
C VAL A 116 -6.20 0.95 5.76
N CYS A 117 -5.16 0.20 6.09
CA CYS A 117 -4.32 0.44 7.27
C CYS A 117 -3.15 1.37 6.94
N HIS A 118 -2.47 1.12 5.83
CA HIS A 118 -1.20 1.76 5.49
C HIS A 118 -1.32 3.00 4.59
N ASP A 119 -2.49 3.33 4.06
CA ASP A 119 -2.64 4.27 2.93
C ASP A 119 -1.67 3.94 1.78
N GLY A 120 -1.20 4.93 1.03
CA GLY A 120 -0.42 4.73 -0.20
C GLY A 120 -1.29 4.63 -1.46
N GLN A 121 -0.64 4.28 -2.57
CA GLN A 121 -1.28 4.22 -3.89
C GLN A 121 -1.51 2.77 -4.30
N GLY A 122 -2.60 2.17 -3.82
CA GLY A 122 -2.88 0.73 -4.00
C GLY A 122 -2.96 0.27 -5.46
N ARG A 123 -3.20 1.18 -6.41
CA ARG A 123 -3.20 0.87 -7.85
C ARG A 123 -1.82 0.85 -8.49
N ALA A 124 -0.81 1.42 -7.85
CA ALA A 124 0.53 1.48 -8.44
C ALA A 124 1.23 0.12 -8.41
N LEU A 125 2.16 -0.08 -9.35
CA LEU A 125 2.95 -1.32 -9.49
C LEU A 125 4.46 -1.10 -9.35
N THR A 126 4.86 0.13 -9.05
CA THR A 126 6.24 0.50 -8.71
C THR A 126 6.31 0.89 -7.24
N ALA A 127 7.41 0.57 -6.56
CA ALA A 127 7.56 0.90 -5.15
C ALA A 127 7.49 2.41 -4.89
N LYS A 128 8.04 3.21 -5.81
CA LYS A 128 8.05 4.68 -5.73
C LYS A 128 6.62 5.25 -5.71
N GLU A 129 5.79 4.83 -6.66
CA GLU A 129 4.42 5.33 -6.77
C GLU A 129 3.52 4.72 -5.69
N ALA A 130 3.63 3.41 -5.45
CA ALA A 130 2.82 2.72 -4.44
C ALA A 130 3.03 3.27 -3.03
N HIS A 131 4.28 3.55 -2.67
CA HIS A 131 4.58 4.07 -1.34
C HIS A 131 4.37 5.58 -1.22
N ALA A 132 4.46 6.33 -2.32
CA ALA A 132 4.12 7.76 -2.37
C ALA A 132 4.77 8.62 -1.27
N ASN A 133 5.98 8.26 -0.82
CA ASN A 133 6.64 8.88 0.33
C ASN A 133 7.91 9.68 -0.03
N GLU A 134 8.23 9.78 -1.33
CA GLU A 134 9.37 10.57 -1.81
C GLU A 134 9.01 12.06 -1.96
N HIS A 135 9.94 12.93 -1.58
CA HIS A 135 9.80 14.38 -1.68
C HIS A 135 9.64 14.81 -3.16
N GLY A 136 8.61 15.59 -3.47
CA GLY A 136 8.30 16.05 -4.84
C GLY A 136 7.27 15.20 -5.58
N LEU A 137 6.83 14.09 -5.01
CA LEU A 137 5.62 13.40 -5.42
C LEU A 137 4.44 13.94 -4.61
N TYR A 138 3.52 14.66 -5.25
CA TYR A 138 2.29 15.14 -4.61
C TYR A 138 1.22 14.06 -4.73
N TRP A 139 1.15 13.18 -3.74
CA TRP A 139 0.09 12.18 -3.65
C TRP A 139 -0.88 12.53 -2.53
N GLU A 140 -2.16 12.28 -2.78
CA GLU A 140 -3.24 12.53 -1.82
C GLU A 140 -3.10 11.66 -0.57
N GLN A 141 -2.52 10.46 -0.68
CA GLN A 141 -2.38 9.49 0.42
C GLN A 141 -0.97 8.83 0.41
N PRO A 142 0.02 9.37 1.14
CA PRO A 142 1.33 8.71 1.27
C PRO A 142 1.23 7.46 2.14
N LEU A 143 2.12 6.49 1.96
CA LEU A 143 2.15 5.29 2.79
C LEU A 143 2.55 5.62 4.24
N LEU A 144 1.66 5.35 5.18
CA LEU A 144 1.89 5.45 6.61
C LEU A 144 2.85 4.38 7.12
N LYS A 145 3.69 4.77 8.08
CA LYS A 145 4.70 3.92 8.71
C LYS A 145 4.68 4.10 10.22
N GLY A 146 5.07 3.04 10.95
CA GLY A 146 5.20 3.06 12.40
C GLY A 146 3.88 3.41 13.10
N ALA A 147 3.96 4.26 14.13
CA ALA A 147 2.82 4.64 14.94
C ALA A 147 1.68 5.30 14.14
N LEU A 148 1.97 5.92 12.99
CA LEU A 148 0.95 6.60 12.17
C LEU A 148 -0.07 5.62 11.58
N ILE A 149 0.28 4.36 11.38
CA ILE A 149 -0.64 3.33 10.86
C ILE A 149 -1.87 3.21 11.78
N GLN A 150 -1.69 3.35 13.09
CA GLN A 150 -2.77 3.24 14.07
C GLN A 150 -3.82 4.38 13.97
N ALA A 151 -3.51 5.47 13.26
CA ALA A 151 -4.49 6.51 12.97
C ALA A 151 -5.65 5.98 12.12
N ASN A 152 -5.41 4.96 11.29
CA ASN A 152 -6.42 4.37 10.42
C ASN A 152 -7.30 3.32 11.12
N CYS A 153 -7.00 2.92 12.37
CA CYS A 153 -7.85 1.99 13.12
C CYS A 153 -9.26 2.56 13.36
N SER A 154 -9.39 3.88 13.50
CA SER A 154 -10.67 4.58 13.72
C SER A 154 -11.63 4.50 12.53
N ARG A 155 -11.15 4.10 11.33
CA ARG A 155 -12.00 3.91 10.14
C ARG A 155 -13.09 2.87 10.37
N CYS A 156 -12.79 1.85 11.19
CA CYS A 156 -13.72 0.76 11.51
C CYS A 156 -13.98 0.62 13.02
N HIS A 157 -12.98 0.88 13.85
CA HIS A 157 -13.10 0.72 15.30
C HIS A 157 -13.58 2.01 15.95
N SER A 158 -14.62 1.91 16.78
CA SER A 158 -15.11 3.03 17.61
C SER A 158 -14.79 2.85 19.09
N THR A 159 -14.29 1.69 19.50
CA THR A 159 -13.92 1.35 20.87
C THR A 159 -12.43 1.19 20.99
N GLU A 160 -11.92 1.14 22.22
CA GLU A 160 -10.53 0.78 22.47
C GLU A 160 -10.22 -0.62 21.94
N ILE A 161 -8.98 -0.83 21.53
CA ILE A 161 -8.46 -2.11 21.04
C ILE A 161 -7.30 -2.49 21.97
N ALA A 162 -7.33 -3.70 22.53
CA ALA A 162 -6.22 -4.17 23.36
C ALA A 162 -4.90 -4.09 22.58
N GLU A 163 -3.82 -3.71 23.29
CA GLU A 163 -2.45 -3.66 22.75
C GLU A 163 -2.20 -2.64 21.61
N ASN A 164 -3.17 -1.75 21.34
CA ASN A 164 -3.03 -0.64 20.39
C ASN A 164 -2.93 0.71 21.11
N ASP A 165 -1.82 0.92 21.80
CA ASP A 165 -1.61 2.07 22.70
C ASP A 165 -1.73 3.43 22.00
N GLN A 166 -1.24 3.55 20.75
CA GLN A 166 -1.25 4.84 20.04
C GLN A 166 -2.66 5.23 19.59
N TYR A 167 -3.42 4.28 19.05
CA TYR A 167 -4.82 4.49 18.71
C TYR A 167 -5.65 4.83 19.95
N ASN A 168 -5.53 4.04 21.04
CA ASN A 168 -6.26 4.29 22.28
C ASN A 168 -5.92 5.67 22.87
N ARG A 169 -4.63 6.02 22.89
CA ARG A 169 -4.18 7.33 23.36
C ARG A 169 -4.69 8.48 22.48
N GLY A 170 -4.66 8.29 21.16
CA GLY A 170 -5.19 9.26 20.20
C GLY A 170 -6.68 9.52 20.43
N LYS A 171 -7.46 8.45 20.65
CA LYS A 171 -8.87 8.53 20.97
C LYS A 171 -9.13 9.26 22.30
N GLU A 172 -8.39 8.93 23.36
CA GLU A 172 -8.50 9.62 24.65
C GLU A 172 -8.23 11.12 24.51
N LEU A 173 -7.18 11.50 23.77
CA LEU A 173 -6.86 12.90 23.50
C LEU A 173 -7.95 13.59 22.67
N PHE A 174 -8.54 12.89 21.71
CA PHE A 174 -9.60 13.41 20.86
C PHE A 174 -10.86 13.77 21.65
N GLU A 175 -11.22 12.93 22.62
CA GLU A 175 -12.34 13.15 23.53
C GLU A 175 -12.01 14.20 24.59
N LYS A 176 -10.84 14.11 25.23
CA LYS A 176 -10.41 15.02 26.31
C LYS A 176 -10.32 16.47 25.86
N ASN A 177 -9.89 16.71 24.62
CA ASN A 177 -9.75 18.06 24.07
C ASN A 177 -11.01 18.54 23.32
N ASP A 178 -12.11 17.79 23.39
CA ASP A 178 -13.39 18.10 22.73
C ASP A 178 -13.21 18.39 21.22
N CYS A 179 -12.33 17.64 20.55
CA CYS A 179 -12.00 17.86 19.14
C CYS A 179 -13.25 17.76 18.25
N ARG A 180 -14.20 16.89 18.62
CA ARG A 180 -15.51 16.73 17.98
C ARG A 180 -16.35 18.00 17.96
N ARG A 181 -16.10 18.97 18.85
CA ARG A 181 -16.82 20.25 18.87
C ARG A 181 -16.59 21.05 17.59
N CYS A 182 -15.37 21.01 17.07
CA CYS A 182 -15.01 21.71 15.85
C CYS A 182 -15.02 20.77 14.64
N HIS A 183 -14.50 19.56 14.81
CA HIS A 183 -14.27 18.60 13.73
C HIS A 183 -15.37 17.56 13.62
N LYS A 184 -15.64 17.13 12.39
CA LYS A 184 -16.44 15.97 12.08
C LYS A 184 -15.55 14.72 12.04
N GLU A 185 -16.07 13.60 12.52
CA GLU A 185 -15.47 12.27 12.39
C GLU A 185 -16.61 11.28 12.15
N SER A 186 -16.50 10.47 11.08
CA SER A 186 -17.49 9.49 10.63
C SER A 186 -18.91 10.07 10.60
N GLY A 187 -19.06 11.29 10.07
CA GLY A 187 -20.34 11.98 9.95
C GLY A 187 -20.84 12.70 11.22
N LYS A 188 -20.13 12.60 12.35
CA LYS A 188 -20.55 13.15 13.66
C LYS A 188 -19.61 14.24 14.16
N GLY A 189 -20.16 15.31 14.74
CA GLY A 189 -19.38 16.41 15.32
C GLY A 189 -19.71 17.77 14.69
N GLY A 190 -18.82 18.74 14.91
CA GLY A 190 -18.92 20.10 14.39
C GLY A 190 -18.53 20.23 12.92
N GLY A 191 -18.88 21.37 12.32
CA GLY A 191 -18.49 21.73 10.95
C GLY A 191 -17.58 22.96 10.87
N ILE A 192 -16.93 23.33 11.98
CA ILE A 192 -16.04 24.49 12.05
C ILE A 192 -14.66 24.13 11.49
N GLY A 193 -14.14 22.98 11.90
CA GLY A 193 -12.90 22.39 11.39
C GLY A 193 -13.16 21.44 10.23
N PRO A 194 -12.12 21.07 9.46
CA PRO A 194 -12.22 20.06 8.43
C PRO A 194 -12.72 18.72 8.99
N ASP A 195 -13.41 17.96 8.15
CA ASP A 195 -13.79 16.58 8.46
C ASP A 195 -12.51 15.74 8.57
N LEU A 196 -12.32 15.07 9.72
CA LEU A 196 -11.15 14.25 10.01
C LEU A 196 -11.30 12.81 9.52
N SER A 197 -12.47 12.42 9.00
CA SER A 197 -12.74 11.05 8.53
C SER A 197 -11.87 10.63 7.35
N GLU A 198 -11.48 11.62 6.54
CA GLU A 198 -10.75 11.45 5.28
C GLU A 198 -9.37 12.13 5.33
N ILE A 199 -8.92 12.62 6.50
CA ILE A 199 -7.63 13.32 6.55
C ILE A 199 -6.51 12.32 6.32
N THR A 200 -6.00 12.40 5.11
CA THR A 200 -4.68 11.93 4.77
C THR A 200 -3.67 12.90 5.37
N VAL A 201 -2.63 12.33 5.99
CA VAL A 201 -1.52 13.12 6.52
C VAL A 201 -0.80 13.73 5.33
N TRP A 202 -1.15 14.96 4.98
CA TRP A 202 -0.36 15.77 4.05
C TRP A 202 1.00 16.02 4.72
N LEU A 203 2.00 15.21 4.40
CA LEU A 203 3.38 15.30 4.90
C LEU A 203 4.13 16.54 4.34
N SER A 204 3.42 17.61 3.98
CA SER A 204 3.98 18.88 3.51
C SER A 204 4.36 19.85 4.63
N ILE A 205 4.43 19.38 5.90
CA ILE A 205 5.01 20.14 7.00
C ILE A 205 6.40 19.56 7.34
N PRO A 206 7.51 20.21 6.93
CA PRO A 206 8.88 19.78 7.24
C PRO A 206 9.16 19.57 8.74
N SER A 207 8.36 20.17 9.61
CA SER A 207 8.50 20.14 11.06
C SER A 207 8.17 18.78 11.71
N PHE A 208 7.41 17.90 11.04
CA PHE A 208 6.95 16.64 11.65
C PHE A 208 7.92 15.46 11.40
N LEU A 209 8.72 15.50 10.33
CA LEU A 209 9.68 14.43 9.99
C LEU A 209 10.86 14.32 10.97
N SER A 210 11.17 15.38 11.73
CA SER A 210 12.27 15.36 12.70
C SER A 210 11.95 14.60 14.01
N HIS A 211 10.69 14.21 14.23
CA HIS A 211 10.24 13.58 15.48
C HIS A 211 9.80 12.11 15.33
N VAL A 212 9.78 11.57 14.10
CA VAL A 212 9.29 10.19 13.82
C VAL A 212 10.42 9.27 13.30
N SER A 213 11.68 9.73 13.36
CA SER A 213 12.86 8.96 12.93
C SER A 213 13.59 8.23 14.08
N SER A 214 12.86 7.79 15.10
CA SER A 214 13.41 6.94 16.18
C SER A 214 12.55 5.70 16.39
#